data_AF-A0A4Y2L100-F1
#
_entry.id   AF-A0A4Y2L100-F1
#
_cell.length_a   1.000
_cell.length_b   1.000
_cell.length_c   1.000
_cell.angle_alpha   90.00
_cell.angle_beta   90.00
_cell.angle_gamma   90.00
#
_symmetry.space_group_name_H-M   'P 1'
#
loop_
_entity.id
_entity.type
_entity.pdbx_description
1 polymer ?
#
loop_
_entity_poly.entity_id
_entity_poly.type
_entity_poly.pdbx_seq_one_letter_code
_entity_poly.pdbx_strand_id
1 'polypeptide(L)'
;MRVAQAGLEQKMEAGQEEMRVAQAGLEQKMEAGQEEMRSGQERMEKGQEEMKGLIDKVKGEVQRKIDEVEEKVQMKIENMKSEVKGKFEEVEHKVQGKIEEVEHKVQGKIGDIERRLSELEDRPLSFSASPEFMHSRPTIKSLTFDGQTSWTVFKTQFDVVSSTNGWTYFVKASQVVASLRGSAAEVQGIPADKLTDLTTIEKALESRFGDSHMTQFYRTELKTRRQKPGESLQELAADVELLMSLAYAECPLDVRESLAAQYFVDAIRDEDTQHSTRLMDAKDLKSSLDYSMKYEAERTVSKTSRHVRSIETEDHMSRERDDKFEFFFNKLEKLLNSSVAGKKNTPPRNSNMTCWKCNKKGHVQRECQAITSNQEN
;
A
#
# COMPACT_ATOMS: atom_id res chain seq x y z
N MET A 1 -101.49 -34.51 -19.90
CA MET A 1 -100.28 -35.18 -19.40
C MET A 1 -99.13 -35.15 -20.43
N ARG A 2 -99.31 -35.67 -21.66
CA ARG A 2 -98.25 -35.64 -22.72
C ARG A 2 -97.71 -34.24 -23.07
N VAL A 3 -98.55 -33.21 -23.12
CA VAL A 3 -98.13 -31.83 -23.43
C VAL A 3 -97.24 -31.21 -22.33
N ALA A 4 -97.49 -31.55 -21.06
CA ALA A 4 -96.69 -31.07 -19.94
C ALA A 4 -95.31 -31.76 -19.87
N GLN A 5 -95.24 -33.03 -20.28
CA GLN A 5 -93.98 -33.78 -20.37
C GLN A 5 -93.08 -33.26 -21.49
N ALA A 6 -93.63 -33.01 -22.68
CA ALA A 6 -92.88 -32.44 -23.80
C ALA A 6 -92.33 -31.03 -23.50
N GLY A 7 -93.06 -30.20 -22.75
CA GLY A 7 -92.58 -28.88 -22.33
C GLY A 7 -91.48 -28.92 -21.25
N LEU A 8 -91.41 -30.00 -20.47
CA LEU A 8 -90.32 -30.24 -19.51
C LEU A 8 -89.06 -30.74 -20.22
N GLU A 9 -89.20 -31.67 -21.17
CA GLU A 9 -88.09 -32.15 -22.01
C GLU A 9 -87.44 -31.01 -22.82
N GLN A 10 -88.23 -30.16 -23.48
CA GLN A 10 -87.70 -29.00 -24.22
C GLN A 10 -86.93 -28.01 -23.31
N LYS A 11 -87.38 -27.81 -22.07
CA LYS A 11 -86.66 -26.94 -21.12
C LYS A 11 -85.35 -27.56 -20.64
N MET A 12 -85.31 -28.89 -20.48
CA MET A 12 -84.06 -29.58 -20.15
C MET A 12 -83.07 -29.55 -21.32
N GLU A 13 -83.53 -29.79 -22.55
CA GLU A 13 -82.69 -29.70 -23.75
C GLU A 13 -82.18 -28.28 -23.96
N ALA A 14 -83.01 -27.26 -23.78
CA ALA A 14 -82.59 -25.86 -23.85
C ALA A 14 -81.55 -25.52 -22.76
N GLY A 15 -81.76 -25.98 -21.52
CA GLY A 15 -80.79 -25.78 -20.43
C GLY A 15 -79.47 -26.53 -20.65
N GLN A 16 -79.51 -27.72 -21.25
CA GLN A 16 -78.31 -28.47 -21.65
C GLN A 16 -77.56 -27.77 -22.77
N GLU A 17 -78.27 -27.22 -23.77
CA GLU A 17 -77.66 -26.47 -24.85
C GLU A 17 -77.06 -25.14 -24.36
N GLU A 18 -77.73 -24.41 -23.47
CA GLU A 18 -77.16 -23.21 -22.83
C GLU A 18 -75.89 -23.54 -22.03
N MET A 19 -75.88 -24.66 -21.29
CA MET A 19 -74.70 -25.13 -20.56
C MET A 19 -73.56 -25.48 -21.51
N ARG A 20 -73.85 -26.15 -22.63
CA ARG A 20 -72.87 -26.49 -23.65
C ARG A 20 -72.29 -25.25 -24.34
N VAL A 21 -73.13 -24.25 -24.65
CA VAL A 21 -72.69 -22.96 -25.20
C VAL A 21 -71.83 -22.19 -24.18
N ALA A 22 -72.22 -22.18 -22.91
CA ALA A 22 -71.43 -21.55 -21.85
C ALA A 22 -70.07 -22.23 -21.65
N GLN A 23 -70.03 -23.58 -21.68
CA GLN A 23 -68.78 -24.34 -21.61
C GLN A 23 -67.88 -24.06 -22.83
N ALA A 24 -68.43 -24.09 -24.04
CA ALA A 24 -67.68 -23.77 -25.26
C ALA A 24 -67.14 -22.33 -25.24
N GLY A 25 -67.91 -21.37 -24.72
CA GLY A 25 -67.47 -19.98 -24.55
C GLY A 25 -66.35 -19.81 -23.50
N LEU A 26 -66.34 -20.64 -22.46
CA LEU A 26 -65.24 -20.69 -21.49
C LEU A 26 -63.99 -21.34 -22.08
N GLU A 27 -64.13 -22.44 -22.82
CA GLU A 27 -63.03 -23.11 -23.52
C GLU A 27 -62.37 -22.16 -24.54
N GLN A 28 -63.15 -21.46 -25.37
CA GLN A 28 -62.63 -20.46 -26.31
C GLN A 28 -61.86 -19.33 -25.60
N LYS A 29 -62.34 -18.84 -24.45
CA LYS A 29 -61.62 -17.80 -23.68
C LYS A 29 -60.32 -18.33 -23.08
N MET A 30 -60.28 -19.59 -22.66
CA MET A 30 -59.04 -20.21 -22.18
C MET A 30 -58.05 -20.42 -23.31
N GLU A 31 -58.50 -20.88 -24.47
CA GLU A 31 -57.67 -21.03 -25.68
C GLU A 31 -57.09 -19.70 -26.12
N ALA A 32 -57.93 -18.65 -26.24
CA ALA A 32 -57.47 -17.30 -26.58
C ALA A 32 -56.47 -16.76 -25.57
N GLY A 33 -56.70 -16.96 -24.26
CA GLY A 33 -55.76 -16.55 -23.21
C GLY A 33 -54.43 -17.32 -23.28
N GLN A 34 -54.46 -18.62 -23.60
CA GLN A 34 -53.25 -19.42 -23.81
C GLN A 34 -52.46 -18.98 -25.04
N GLU A 35 -53.15 -18.63 -26.13
CA GLU A 35 -52.52 -18.13 -27.36
C GLU A 35 -51.89 -16.75 -27.13
N GLU A 36 -52.55 -15.85 -26.41
CA GLU A 36 -51.96 -14.56 -26.02
C GLU A 36 -50.71 -14.73 -25.14
N MET A 37 -50.73 -15.68 -24.19
CA MET A 37 -49.55 -15.99 -23.37
C MET A 37 -48.40 -16.54 -24.22
N ARG A 38 -48.69 -17.43 -25.17
CA ARG A 38 -47.68 -17.99 -26.09
C ARG A 38 -47.07 -16.89 -26.97
N SER A 39 -47.90 -16.03 -27.57
CA SER A 39 -47.46 -14.87 -28.34
C SER A 39 -46.68 -13.86 -27.50
N GLY A 40 -47.07 -13.65 -26.24
CA GLY A 40 -46.33 -12.85 -25.27
C GLY A 40 -44.94 -13.40 -24.99
N GLN A 41 -44.82 -14.72 -24.81
CA GLN A 41 -43.55 -15.40 -24.58
C GLN A 41 -42.63 -15.33 -25.81
N GLU A 42 -43.14 -15.58 -27.02
CA GLU A 42 -42.37 -15.47 -28.26
C GLU A 42 -41.82 -14.04 -28.47
N ARG A 43 -42.63 -13.00 -28.18
CA ARG A 43 -42.16 -11.60 -28.23
C ARG A 43 -41.05 -11.32 -27.22
N MET A 44 -41.14 -11.88 -26.03
CA MET A 44 -40.11 -11.74 -25.01
C MET A 44 -38.81 -12.44 -25.41
N GLU A 45 -38.90 -13.67 -25.91
CA GLU A 45 -37.74 -14.44 -26.40
C GLU A 45 -37.04 -13.70 -27.55
N LYS A 46 -37.81 -13.19 -28.53
CA LYS A 46 -37.27 -12.37 -29.62
C LYS A 46 -36.58 -11.10 -29.09
N GLY A 47 -37.19 -10.40 -28.14
CA GLY A 47 -36.59 -9.22 -27.52
C GLY A 47 -35.28 -9.53 -26.78
N GLN A 48 -35.19 -10.71 -26.15
CA GLN A 48 -33.97 -11.18 -25.51
C GLN A 48 -32.86 -11.49 -26.54
N GLU A 49 -33.20 -12.12 -27.67
CA GLU A 49 -32.25 -12.39 -28.75
C GLU A 49 -31.71 -11.11 -29.38
N GLU A 50 -32.58 -10.12 -29.64
CA GLU A 50 -32.16 -8.82 -30.16
C GLU A 50 -31.22 -8.10 -29.19
N MET A 51 -31.55 -8.09 -27.90
CA MET A 51 -30.70 -7.48 -26.87
C MET A 51 -29.34 -8.21 -26.75
N LYS A 52 -29.34 -9.54 -26.83
CA LYS A 52 -28.11 -10.33 -26.85
C LYS A 52 -27.25 -9.98 -28.07
N GLY A 53 -27.84 -9.87 -29.26
CA GLY A 53 -27.12 -9.46 -30.47
C GLY A 53 -26.50 -8.07 -30.38
N LEU A 54 -27.20 -7.10 -29.77
CA LEU A 54 -26.64 -5.78 -29.50
C LEU A 54 -25.48 -5.83 -28.51
N ILE A 55 -25.59 -6.62 -27.44
CA ILE A 55 -24.50 -6.81 -26.47
C ILE A 55 -23.28 -7.42 -27.14
N ASP A 56 -23.46 -8.46 -27.97
CA ASP A 56 -22.35 -9.10 -28.67
C ASP A 56 -21.67 -8.15 -29.67
N LYS A 57 -22.46 -7.31 -30.36
CA LYS A 57 -21.92 -6.28 -31.25
C LYS A 57 -21.10 -5.23 -30.49
N VAL A 58 -21.65 -4.69 -29.40
CA VAL A 58 -20.95 -3.71 -28.56
C VAL A 58 -19.67 -4.31 -27.98
N LYS A 59 -19.73 -5.56 -27.49
CA LYS A 59 -18.58 -6.29 -26.98
C LYS A 59 -17.49 -6.43 -28.04
N GLY A 60 -17.85 -6.82 -29.27
CA GLY A 60 -16.92 -6.91 -30.38
C GLY A 60 -16.30 -5.57 -30.77
N GLU A 61 -17.06 -4.47 -30.73
CA GLU A 61 -16.54 -3.14 -30.99
C GLU A 61 -15.59 -2.63 -29.91
N VAL A 62 -15.93 -2.87 -28.64
CA VAL A 62 -15.06 -2.53 -27.51
C VAL A 62 -13.76 -3.34 -27.57
N GLN A 63 -13.83 -4.64 -27.81
CA GLN A 63 -12.64 -5.48 -27.92
C GLN A 63 -11.69 -4.99 -29.03
N ARG A 64 -12.23 -4.69 -30.22
CA ARG A 64 -11.42 -4.19 -31.33
C ARG A 64 -10.72 -2.87 -31.01
N LYS A 65 -11.40 -1.96 -30.27
CA LYS A 65 -10.80 -0.69 -29.85
C LYS A 65 -9.71 -0.90 -28.79
N ILE A 66 -9.88 -1.88 -27.91
CA ILE A 66 -8.84 -2.28 -26.95
C ILE A 66 -7.61 -2.76 -27.72
N ASP A 67 -7.79 -3.72 -28.64
CA ASP A 67 -6.69 -4.27 -29.44
C ASP A 67 -5.97 -3.16 -30.23
N GLU A 68 -6.70 -2.22 -30.84
CA GLU A 68 -6.10 -1.08 -31.56
C GLU A 68 -5.28 -0.15 -30.65
N VAL A 69 -5.76 0.09 -29.42
CA VAL A 69 -5.04 0.90 -28.44
C VAL A 69 -3.80 0.17 -27.92
N GLU A 70 -3.90 -1.13 -27.66
CA GLU A 70 -2.77 -1.96 -27.23
C GLU A 70 -1.65 -1.94 -28.26
N GLU A 71 -1.96 -2.15 -29.54
CA GLU A 71 -0.98 -2.09 -30.64
C GLU A 71 -0.32 -0.70 -30.74
N LYS A 72 -1.10 0.39 -30.63
CA LYS A 72 -0.56 1.76 -30.65
C LYS A 72 0.37 2.02 -29.47
N VAL A 73 0.02 1.53 -28.28
CA VAL A 73 0.84 1.69 -27.07
C VAL A 73 2.13 0.89 -27.22
N GLN A 74 2.06 -0.36 -27.69
CA GLN A 74 3.24 -1.21 -27.88
C GLN A 74 4.22 -0.62 -28.89
N MET A 75 3.72 -0.09 -30.02
CA MET A 75 4.54 0.60 -31.01
C MET A 75 5.21 1.87 -30.44
N LYS A 76 4.49 2.67 -29.63
CA LYS A 76 5.09 3.85 -28.98
C LYS A 76 6.18 3.47 -27.98
N ILE A 77 5.99 2.40 -27.21
CA ILE A 77 6.97 1.90 -26.27
C ILE A 77 8.25 1.46 -26.99
N GLU A 78 8.12 0.66 -28.06
CA GLU A 78 9.31 0.21 -28.82
C GLU A 78 10.02 1.38 -29.51
N ASN A 79 9.29 2.37 -30.02
CA ASN A 79 9.89 3.58 -30.59
C ASN A 79 10.68 4.36 -29.52
N MET A 80 10.07 4.63 -28.35
CA MET A 80 10.75 5.30 -27.23
C MET A 80 11.98 4.54 -26.75
N LYS A 81 11.89 3.21 -26.65
CA LYS A 81 13.00 2.33 -26.27
C LYS A 81 14.15 2.44 -27.26
N SER A 82 13.86 2.47 -28.57
CA SER A 82 14.88 2.65 -29.60
C SER A 82 15.55 4.03 -29.52
N GLU A 83 14.79 5.09 -29.27
CA GLU A 83 15.31 6.45 -29.13
C GLU A 83 16.19 6.62 -27.89
N VAL A 84 15.74 6.09 -26.75
CA VAL A 84 16.50 6.11 -25.49
C VAL A 84 17.80 5.31 -25.63
N LYS A 85 17.74 4.13 -26.26
CA LYS A 85 18.93 3.32 -26.52
C LYS A 85 19.94 4.08 -27.39
N GLY A 86 19.49 4.72 -28.48
CA GLY A 86 20.37 5.51 -29.35
C GLY A 86 21.04 6.68 -28.62
N LYS A 87 20.30 7.42 -27.78
CA LYS A 87 20.87 8.49 -26.95
C LYS A 87 21.90 7.98 -25.95
N PHE A 88 21.68 6.79 -25.39
CA PHE A 88 22.63 6.19 -24.47
C PHE A 88 23.94 5.83 -25.17
N GLU A 89 23.87 5.18 -26.33
CA GLU A 89 25.04 4.84 -27.15
C GLU A 89 25.82 6.10 -27.57
N GLU A 90 25.13 7.19 -27.94
CA GLU A 90 25.78 8.48 -28.24
C GLU A 90 26.54 9.06 -27.03
N VAL A 91 25.91 9.05 -25.85
CA VAL A 91 26.54 9.53 -24.61
C VAL A 91 27.74 8.67 -24.24
N GLU A 92 27.62 7.35 -24.37
CA GLU A 92 28.70 6.39 -24.10
C GLU A 92 29.91 6.69 -24.98
N HIS A 93 29.72 6.84 -26.30
CA HIS A 93 30.80 7.22 -27.21
C HIS A 93 31.43 8.57 -26.87
N LYS A 94 30.63 9.57 -26.48
CA LYS A 94 31.13 10.90 -26.11
C LYS A 94 31.93 10.89 -24.81
N VAL A 95 31.51 10.09 -23.83
CA VAL A 95 32.23 9.92 -22.56
C VAL A 95 33.54 9.19 -22.81
N GLN A 96 33.52 8.10 -23.59
CA GLN A 96 34.72 7.35 -23.96
C GLN A 96 35.76 8.24 -24.64
N GLY A 97 35.36 9.04 -25.64
CA GLY A 97 36.28 9.97 -26.31
C GLY A 97 36.87 11.05 -25.38
N LYS A 98 36.09 11.55 -24.40
CA LYS A 98 36.61 12.49 -23.40
C LYS A 98 37.60 11.84 -22.43
N ILE A 99 37.38 10.58 -22.07
CA ILE A 99 38.31 9.82 -21.22
C ILE A 99 39.64 9.66 -21.95
N GLU A 100 39.62 9.21 -23.21
CA GLU A 100 40.83 9.07 -24.03
C GLU A 100 41.60 10.39 -24.19
N GLU A 101 40.90 11.52 -24.37
CA GLU A 101 41.51 12.85 -24.42
C GLU A 101 42.21 13.22 -23.10
N VAL A 102 41.56 12.95 -21.97
CA VAL A 102 42.12 13.21 -20.63
C VAL A 102 43.32 12.30 -20.38
N GLU A 103 43.23 11.02 -20.72
CA GLU A 103 44.33 10.06 -20.59
C GLU A 103 45.56 10.53 -21.37
N HIS A 104 45.39 10.95 -22.64
CA HIS A 104 46.49 11.47 -23.44
C HIS A 104 47.10 12.75 -22.83
N LYS A 105 46.28 13.67 -22.29
CA LYS A 105 46.77 14.88 -21.60
C LYS A 105 47.53 14.56 -20.33
N VAL A 106 47.07 13.59 -19.54
CA VAL A 106 47.72 13.16 -18.31
C VAL A 106 49.06 12.49 -18.62
N GLN A 107 49.09 11.58 -19.60
CA GLN A 107 50.33 10.95 -20.06
C GLN A 107 51.36 11.97 -20.54
N GLY A 108 50.94 12.99 -21.32
CA GLY A 108 51.83 14.07 -21.74
C GLY A 108 52.42 14.86 -20.55
N LYS A 109 51.59 15.22 -19.57
CA LYS A 109 52.07 15.92 -18.35
C LYS A 109 53.02 15.06 -17.51
N ILE A 110 52.79 13.75 -17.44
CA ILE A 110 53.68 12.82 -16.75
C ILE A 110 55.06 12.81 -17.44
N GLY A 111 55.10 12.69 -18.77
CA GLY A 111 56.37 12.74 -19.52
C GLY A 111 57.14 14.05 -19.33
N ASP A 112 56.44 15.19 -19.28
CA ASP A 112 57.06 16.48 -18.96
C ASP A 112 57.64 16.53 -17.54
N ILE A 113 56.96 15.95 -16.57
CA ILE A 113 57.43 15.85 -15.17
C ILE A 113 58.66 14.94 -15.09
N GLU A 114 58.63 13.77 -15.73
CA GLU A 114 59.76 12.83 -15.76
C GLU A 114 61.02 13.47 -16.38
N ARG A 115 60.87 14.23 -17.47
CA ARG A 115 61.97 15.00 -18.06
C ARG A 115 62.54 16.03 -17.08
N ARG A 116 61.68 16.80 -16.41
CA ARG A 116 62.10 17.81 -15.42
C ARG A 116 62.78 17.19 -14.20
N LEU A 117 62.35 16.00 -13.77
CA LEU A 117 63.01 15.24 -12.71
C LEU A 117 64.42 14.80 -13.15
N SER A 118 64.57 14.29 -14.36
CA SER A 118 65.86 13.88 -14.92
C SER A 118 66.85 15.06 -15.00
N GLU A 119 66.39 16.22 -15.46
CA GLU A 119 67.20 17.46 -15.50
C GLU A 119 67.65 17.95 -14.11
N LEU A 120 66.90 17.62 -13.05
CA LEU A 120 67.25 17.97 -11.67
C LEU A 120 68.21 16.95 -11.03
N GLU A 121 68.15 15.68 -11.42
CA GLU A 121 69.07 14.63 -10.94
C GLU A 121 70.49 14.79 -11.49
N ASP A 122 70.66 15.30 -12.73
CA ASP A 122 71.97 15.51 -13.36
C ASP A 122 72.72 16.76 -12.86
N ARG A 123 72.11 17.57 -11.99
CA ARG A 123 72.74 18.77 -11.43
C ARG A 123 73.54 18.43 -10.16
N PRO A 124 74.87 18.61 -10.11
CA PRO A 124 75.63 18.36 -8.90
C PRO A 124 75.20 19.35 -7.81
N LEU A 125 74.57 18.87 -6.76
CA LEU A 125 74.18 19.67 -5.60
C LEU A 125 75.42 19.96 -4.73
N SER A 126 76.06 21.11 -4.95
CA SER A 126 76.86 21.73 -3.89
C SER A 126 75.92 22.52 -2.99
N PHE A 127 75.39 21.91 -1.93
CA PHE A 127 74.72 22.65 -0.86
C PHE A 127 75.62 22.77 0.36
N SER A 128 76.08 24.00 0.58
CA SER A 128 76.56 24.50 1.86
C SER A 128 75.43 24.41 2.87
N ALA A 129 75.62 23.63 3.92
CA ALA A 129 74.74 23.59 5.07
C ALA A 129 74.69 24.97 5.75
N SER A 130 73.56 25.66 5.63
CA SER A 130 73.21 26.78 6.51
C SER A 130 72.19 26.27 7.55
N PRO A 131 72.45 26.43 8.86
CA PRO A 131 71.54 25.99 9.90
C PRO A 131 70.62 27.14 10.30
N GLU A 132 69.40 27.21 9.75
CA GLU A 132 68.40 28.11 10.31
C GLU A 132 66.95 27.68 9.99
N PHE A 133 66.14 27.64 11.06
CA PHE A 133 64.69 27.39 11.16
C PHE A 133 64.17 25.95 11.27
N MET A 134 64.43 25.35 12.44
CA MET A 134 63.57 24.33 13.06
C MET A 134 62.34 25.02 13.69
N HIS A 135 61.33 25.37 12.89
CA HIS A 135 59.99 25.58 13.42
C HIS A 135 59.19 24.32 13.17
N SER A 136 58.99 23.53 14.24
CA SER A 136 58.12 22.36 14.24
C SER A 136 56.71 22.76 13.78
N ARG A 137 56.35 22.30 12.58
CA ARG A 137 55.03 22.48 11.98
C ARG A 137 53.97 21.93 12.94
N PRO A 138 52.90 22.67 13.28
CA PRO A 138 51.85 22.15 14.15
C PRO A 138 51.26 20.88 13.55
N THR A 139 51.43 19.75 14.22
CA THR A 139 50.82 18.49 13.82
C THR A 139 49.33 18.55 14.18
N ILE A 140 48.44 18.54 13.19
CA ILE A 140 47.00 18.45 13.46
C ILE A 140 46.73 17.10 14.14
N LYS A 141 46.04 17.13 15.28
CA LYS A 141 45.69 15.93 16.06
C LYS A 141 44.94 14.91 15.19
N SER A 142 45.21 13.63 15.44
CA SER A 142 44.53 12.51 14.78
C SER A 142 43.02 12.56 14.99
N LEU A 143 42.25 12.39 13.91
CA LEU A 143 40.80 12.23 13.94
C LEU A 143 40.41 10.90 14.61
N THR A 144 39.18 10.78 15.08
CA THR A 144 38.62 9.55 15.65
C THR A 144 37.44 9.08 14.83
N PHE A 145 37.34 7.78 14.57
CA PHE A 145 36.21 7.15 13.87
C PHE A 145 35.61 6.04 14.73
N ASP A 146 34.36 6.19 15.13
CA ASP A 146 33.63 5.25 15.99
C ASP A 146 32.62 4.36 15.23
N GLY A 147 32.43 4.64 13.93
CA GLY A 147 31.46 3.98 13.06
C GLY A 147 30.06 4.59 13.09
N GLN A 148 29.83 5.71 13.80
CA GLN A 148 28.52 6.39 13.83
C GLN A 148 28.38 7.44 12.72
N THR A 149 29.49 8.04 12.30
CA THR A 149 29.54 8.97 11.17
C THR A 149 29.79 8.20 9.87
N SER A 150 29.31 8.71 8.74
CA SER A 150 29.58 8.05 7.45
C SER A 150 31.09 7.96 7.20
N TRP A 151 31.52 6.80 6.71
CA TRP A 151 32.90 6.58 6.31
C TRP A 151 33.38 7.59 5.26
N THR A 152 32.53 8.02 4.33
CA THR A 152 32.89 8.99 3.29
C THR A 152 33.20 10.37 3.87
N VAL A 153 32.45 10.79 4.89
CA VAL A 153 32.67 12.04 5.63
C VAL A 153 34.00 11.96 6.40
N PHE A 154 34.24 10.86 7.11
CA PHE A 154 35.50 10.65 7.82
C PHE A 154 36.70 10.62 6.86
N LYS A 155 36.59 9.89 5.74
CA LYS A 155 37.63 9.77 4.71
C LYS A 155 38.00 11.14 4.14
N THR A 156 37.00 11.97 3.83
CA THR A 156 37.22 13.33 3.33
C THR A 156 37.99 14.19 4.34
N GLN A 157 37.59 14.16 5.62
CA GLN A 157 38.30 14.89 6.68
C GLN A 157 39.72 14.36 6.88
N PHE A 158 39.88 13.04 6.83
CA PHE A 158 41.17 12.36 6.95
C PHE A 158 42.12 12.71 5.80
N ASP A 159 41.63 12.81 4.58
CA ASP A 159 42.43 13.21 3.41
C ASP A 159 42.91 14.66 3.50
N VAL A 160 42.08 15.56 4.02
CA VAL A 160 42.49 16.95 4.29
C VAL A 160 43.59 17.02 5.35
N VAL A 161 43.43 16.29 6.47
CA VAL A 161 44.42 16.26 7.56
C VAL A 161 45.72 15.61 7.09
N SER A 162 45.64 14.50 6.36
CA SER A 162 46.81 13.78 5.87
C SER A 162 47.61 14.58 4.83
N SER A 163 46.92 15.33 3.96
CA SER A 163 47.55 16.23 2.99
C SER A 163 48.24 17.41 3.67
N THR A 164 47.59 17.99 4.69
CA THR A 164 48.16 19.11 5.48
C THR A 164 49.41 18.68 6.26
N ASN A 165 49.39 17.47 6.81
CA ASN A 165 50.50 16.90 7.57
C ASN A 165 51.58 16.24 6.68
N GLY A 166 51.37 16.13 5.37
CA GLY A 166 52.31 15.51 4.44
C GLY A 166 52.53 14.01 4.68
N TRP A 167 51.50 13.29 5.13
CA TRP A 167 51.61 11.87 5.43
C TRP A 167 51.83 11.04 4.18
N THR A 168 52.85 10.18 4.21
CA THR A 168 53.06 9.14 3.20
C THR A 168 51.99 8.07 3.34
N TYR A 169 51.78 7.27 2.29
CA TYR A 169 50.77 6.22 2.25
C TYR A 169 50.85 5.25 3.44
N PHE A 170 52.07 4.90 3.85
CA PHE A 170 52.33 4.06 5.03
C PHE A 170 51.91 4.72 6.34
N VAL A 171 52.19 6.03 6.50
CA VAL A 171 51.79 6.81 7.68
C VAL A 171 50.26 6.98 7.69
N LYS A 172 49.63 7.18 6.53
CA LYS A 172 48.17 7.21 6.41
C LYS A 172 47.55 5.90 6.88
N ALA A 173 48.04 4.73 6.43
CA ALA A 173 47.54 3.43 6.86
C ALA A 173 47.60 3.26 8.38
N SER A 174 48.77 3.52 8.97
CA SER A 174 48.99 3.44 10.42
C SER A 174 48.05 4.39 11.19
N GLN A 175 47.83 5.59 10.65
CA GLN A 175 47.04 6.61 11.29
C GLN A 175 45.54 6.36 11.17
N VAL A 176 45.05 5.78 10.07
CA VAL A 176 43.66 5.31 9.95
C VAL A 176 43.37 4.26 11.02
N VAL A 177 44.23 3.24 11.14
CA VAL A 177 44.08 2.19 12.16
C VAL A 177 44.10 2.78 13.57
N ALA A 178 45.02 3.71 13.84
CA ALA A 178 45.11 4.40 15.13
C ALA A 178 43.91 5.33 15.41
N SER A 179 43.13 5.70 14.40
CA SER A 179 41.93 6.53 14.51
C SER A 179 40.66 5.74 14.80
N LEU A 180 40.64 4.43 14.56
CA LEU A 180 39.47 3.57 14.78
C LEU A 180 39.17 3.38 16.28
N ARG A 181 37.92 3.55 16.69
CA ARG A 181 37.41 3.39 18.06
C ARG A 181 36.07 2.64 18.03
N GLY A 182 35.66 2.07 19.16
CA GLY A 182 34.34 1.44 19.30
C GLY A 182 34.07 0.37 18.24
N SER A 183 32.89 0.42 17.61
CA SER A 183 32.46 -0.54 16.58
C SER A 183 33.39 -0.60 15.36
N ALA A 184 34.05 0.52 15.04
CA ALA A 184 35.03 0.59 13.97
C ALA A 184 36.39 -0.02 14.33
N ALA A 185 36.68 -0.25 15.61
CA ALA A 185 37.86 -0.99 16.04
C ALA A 185 37.68 -2.51 15.98
N GLU A 186 36.44 -3.01 15.98
CA GLU A 186 36.09 -4.44 15.91
C GLU A 186 36.03 -4.97 14.47
N VAL A 187 36.78 -4.37 13.53
CA VAL A 187 36.82 -4.86 12.14
C VAL A 187 37.55 -6.20 12.11
N GLN A 188 36.81 -7.30 12.36
CA GLN A 188 37.24 -8.70 12.39
C GLN A 188 37.78 -9.25 11.04
N GLY A 189 37.96 -8.39 10.03
CA GLY A 189 38.20 -8.80 8.64
C GLY A 189 39.58 -8.48 8.08
N ILE A 190 40.45 -7.76 8.81
CA ILE A 190 41.77 -7.37 8.30
C ILE A 190 42.85 -8.22 8.99
N PRO A 191 43.50 -9.14 8.25
CA PRO A 191 44.68 -9.85 8.75
C PRO A 191 45.78 -8.86 9.17
N ALA A 192 46.45 -9.12 10.30
CA ALA A 192 47.43 -8.20 10.87
C ALA A 192 48.60 -7.88 9.91
N ASP A 193 48.92 -8.81 9.00
CA ASP A 193 49.89 -8.69 7.91
C ASP A 193 49.48 -7.71 6.79
N LYS A 194 48.21 -7.26 6.76
CA LYS A 194 47.66 -6.34 5.75
C LYS A 194 47.30 -4.95 6.28
N LEU A 195 47.53 -4.68 7.56
CA LEU A 195 47.28 -3.37 8.19
C LEU A 195 48.24 -2.25 7.72
N THR A 196 49.18 -2.57 6.83
CA THR A 196 50.08 -1.59 6.19
C THR A 196 49.57 -1.09 4.85
N ASP A 197 48.57 -1.77 4.25
CA ASP A 197 47.98 -1.40 2.97
C ASP A 197 46.72 -0.56 3.19
N LEU A 198 46.84 0.75 2.95
CA LEU A 198 45.74 1.69 3.10
C LEU A 198 44.55 1.29 2.20
N THR A 199 44.76 0.77 0.99
CA THR A 199 43.65 0.42 0.09
C THR A 199 42.81 -0.74 0.63
N THR A 200 43.44 -1.74 1.25
CA THR A 200 42.74 -2.85 1.88
C THR A 200 41.94 -2.37 3.09
N ILE A 201 42.50 -1.49 3.91
CA ILE A 201 41.82 -0.90 5.08
C ILE A 201 40.62 -0.06 4.64
N GLU A 202 40.82 0.82 3.66
CA GLU A 202 39.75 1.66 3.11
C GLU A 202 38.61 0.82 2.54
N LYS A 203 38.90 -0.23 1.76
CA LYS A 203 37.87 -1.12 1.21
C LYS A 203 37.08 -1.85 2.30
N ALA A 204 37.74 -2.29 3.36
CA ALA A 204 37.06 -2.97 4.47
C ALA A 204 36.14 -2.01 5.24
N LEU A 205 36.59 -0.78 5.47
CA LEU A 205 35.79 0.27 6.12
C LEU A 205 34.65 0.73 5.22
N GLU A 206 34.87 0.91 3.93
CA GLU A 206 33.85 1.20 2.92
C GLU A 206 32.79 0.08 2.86
N SER A 207 33.20 -1.18 2.90
CA SER A 207 32.26 -2.31 2.87
C SER A 207 31.40 -2.41 4.12
N ARG A 208 31.86 -1.95 5.28
CA ARG A 208 31.15 -2.07 6.57
C ARG A 208 30.38 -0.81 6.93
N PHE A 209 30.97 0.36 6.69
CA PHE A 209 30.48 1.67 7.11
C PHE A 209 30.25 2.63 5.93
N GLY A 210 30.35 2.14 4.69
CA GLY A 210 30.03 2.90 3.50
C GLY A 210 28.54 3.23 3.43
N ASP A 211 28.22 4.14 2.51
CA ASP A 211 26.92 4.80 2.44
C ASP A 211 25.75 3.81 2.29
N SER A 212 25.96 2.62 1.72
CA SER A 212 24.92 1.59 1.57
C SER A 212 24.38 1.05 2.90
N HIS A 213 25.25 0.69 3.85
CA HIS A 213 24.84 0.18 5.16
C HIS A 213 24.26 1.30 6.03
N MET A 214 24.81 2.52 5.94
CA MET A 214 24.28 3.70 6.63
C MET A 214 22.90 4.08 6.08
N THR A 215 22.69 4.01 4.77
CA THR A 215 21.38 4.23 4.13
C THR A 215 20.34 3.26 4.70
N GLN A 216 20.68 1.97 4.85
CA GLN A 216 19.76 0.99 5.42
C GLN A 216 19.47 1.22 6.91
N PHE A 217 20.48 1.68 7.67
CA PHE A 217 20.31 2.11 9.05
C PHE A 217 19.32 3.27 9.15
N TYR A 218 19.50 4.35 8.39
CA TYR A 218 18.60 5.51 8.39
C TYR A 218 17.18 5.16 7.92
N ARG A 219 17.03 4.25 6.95
CA ARG A 219 15.71 3.71 6.55
C ARG A 219 15.01 2.97 7.68
N THR A 220 15.77 2.26 8.51
CA THR A 220 15.22 1.55 9.67
C THR A 220 14.83 2.54 10.76
N GLU A 221 15.70 3.53 11.03
CA GLU A 221 15.44 4.60 12.00
C GLU A 221 14.18 5.38 11.64
N LEU A 222 13.99 5.78 10.38
CA LEU A 222 12.77 6.40 9.86
C LEU A 222 11.50 5.58 10.16
N LYS A 223 11.53 4.27 9.89
CA LYS A 223 10.37 3.39 10.13
C LYS A 223 10.00 3.29 11.60
N THR A 224 11.00 3.30 12.47
CA THR A 224 10.82 3.20 13.92
C THR A 224 10.60 4.54 14.60
N ARG A 225 10.74 5.65 13.86
CA ARG A 225 10.67 6.99 14.42
C ARG A 225 9.28 7.27 14.99
N ARG A 226 9.26 7.72 16.25
CA ARG A 226 8.06 8.16 16.97
C ARG A 226 8.38 9.40 17.79
N GLN A 227 7.44 10.35 17.87
CA GLN A 227 7.59 11.59 18.62
C GLN A 227 7.86 11.33 20.10
N LYS A 228 8.93 11.89 20.63
CA LYS A 228 9.32 11.73 22.04
C LYS A 228 8.42 12.58 22.96
N PRO A 229 8.27 12.21 24.25
CA PRO A 229 7.59 13.07 25.20
C PRO A 229 8.24 14.45 25.32
N GLY A 230 7.50 15.50 24.96
CA GLY A 230 7.96 16.89 25.03
C GLY A 230 8.69 17.39 23.77
N GLU A 231 8.89 16.53 22.76
CA GLU A 231 9.43 16.92 21.47
C GLU A 231 8.39 17.72 20.67
N SER A 232 8.80 18.87 20.15
CA SER A 232 7.94 19.70 19.30
C SER A 232 7.73 19.07 17.92
N LEU A 233 6.63 19.40 17.25
CA LEU A 233 6.38 18.94 15.88
C LEU A 233 7.47 19.42 14.91
N GLN A 234 8.05 20.60 15.14
CA GLN A 234 9.15 21.12 14.31
C GLN A 234 10.43 20.32 14.48
N GLU A 235 10.79 19.92 15.70
CA GLU A 235 11.96 19.05 15.95
C GLU A 235 11.77 17.68 15.31
N LEU A 236 10.57 17.10 15.44
CA LEU A 236 10.23 15.85 14.76
C LEU A 236 10.35 15.98 13.24
N ALA A 237 9.80 17.04 12.65
CA ALA A 237 9.86 17.26 11.21
C ALA A 237 11.30 17.45 10.71
N ALA A 238 12.11 18.24 11.42
CA ALA A 238 13.52 18.45 11.07
C ALA A 238 14.33 17.15 11.11
N ASP A 239 14.07 16.30 12.10
CA ASP A 239 14.72 15.01 12.22
C ASP A 239 14.27 14.03 11.11
N VAL A 240 12.98 14.02 10.77
CA VAL A 240 12.46 13.26 9.62
C VAL A 240 13.08 13.75 8.31
N GLU A 241 13.21 15.05 8.10
CA GLU A 241 13.83 15.65 6.91
C GLU A 241 15.31 15.26 6.78
N LEU A 242 16.05 15.30 7.90
CA LEU A 242 17.43 14.87 7.97
C LEU A 242 17.56 13.39 7.61
N LEU A 243 16.79 12.53 8.28
CA LEU A 243 16.82 11.09 8.03
C LEU A 243 16.40 10.76 6.59
N MET A 244 15.42 11.46 6.01
CA MET A 244 15.02 11.28 4.62
C MET A 244 16.13 11.67 3.64
N SER A 245 16.86 12.74 3.93
CA SER A 245 18.01 13.18 3.13
C SER A 245 19.15 12.17 3.16
N LEU A 246 19.34 11.49 4.29
CA LEU A 246 20.38 10.46 4.47
C LEU A 246 19.96 9.09 3.92
N ALA A 247 18.69 8.71 4.04
CA ALA A 247 18.15 7.40 3.63
C ALA A 247 17.76 7.32 2.15
N TYR A 248 17.48 8.46 1.50
CA TYR A 248 16.97 8.55 0.14
C TYR A 248 17.58 9.74 -0.62
N ALA A 249 18.90 9.91 -0.51
CA ALA A 249 19.65 10.96 -1.20
C ALA A 249 19.48 10.92 -2.74
N GLU A 250 19.38 9.72 -3.31
CA GLU A 250 19.24 9.49 -4.76
C GLU A 250 17.81 9.68 -5.29
N CYS A 251 16.82 9.79 -4.41
CA CYS A 251 15.42 9.91 -4.80
C CYS A 251 15.11 11.35 -5.26
N PRO A 252 14.25 11.57 -6.28
CA PRO A 252 13.75 12.90 -6.64
C PRO A 252 13.16 13.65 -5.44
N LEU A 253 13.34 14.98 -5.41
CA LEU A 253 12.97 15.80 -4.25
C LEU A 253 11.47 15.73 -3.94
N ASP A 254 10.62 15.76 -4.97
CA ASP A 254 9.15 15.68 -4.86
C ASP A 254 8.70 14.37 -4.21
N VAL A 255 9.26 13.24 -4.66
CA VAL A 255 8.97 11.92 -4.07
C VAL A 255 9.48 11.85 -2.63
N ARG A 256 10.65 12.43 -2.36
CA ARG A 256 11.23 12.48 -1.01
C ARG A 256 10.37 13.30 -0.06
N GLU A 257 9.85 14.44 -0.49
CA GLU A 257 8.98 15.31 0.31
C GLU A 257 7.64 14.66 0.63
N SER A 258 7.02 13.97 -0.35
CA SER A 258 5.78 13.22 -0.11
C SER A 258 5.98 12.04 0.85
N LEU A 259 7.09 11.31 0.73
CA LEU A 259 7.43 10.25 1.68
C LEU A 259 7.73 10.81 3.08
N ALA A 260 8.43 11.94 3.16
CA ALA A 260 8.73 12.61 4.41
C ALA A 260 7.45 13.04 5.15
N ALA A 261 6.46 13.58 4.41
CA ALA A 261 5.14 13.89 4.96
C ALA A 261 4.45 12.67 5.59
N GLN A 262 4.48 11.52 4.89
CA GLN A 262 3.89 10.28 5.41
C GLN A 262 4.60 9.79 6.68
N TYR A 263 5.93 9.72 6.67
CA TYR A 263 6.70 9.30 7.85
C TYR A 263 6.53 10.26 9.04
N PHE A 264 6.44 11.56 8.77
CA PHE A 264 6.16 12.57 9.80
C PHE A 264 4.80 12.32 10.45
N VAL A 265 3.74 12.17 9.66
CA VAL A 265 2.37 11.91 10.18
C VAL A 265 2.34 10.62 10.99
N ASP A 266 2.96 9.54 10.48
CA ASP A 266 3.01 8.25 11.18
C ASP A 266 3.85 8.28 12.47
N ALA A 267 4.75 9.25 12.59
CA ALA A 267 5.58 9.46 13.77
C ALA A 267 4.91 10.31 14.86
N ILE A 268 3.85 11.09 14.53
CA ILE A 268 3.11 11.91 15.50
C ILE A 268 2.51 11.01 16.60
N ARG A 269 2.68 11.42 17.86
CA ARG A 269 2.23 10.64 19.02
C ARG A 269 0.78 10.94 19.43
N ASP A 270 0.29 12.15 19.17
CA ASP A 270 -1.10 12.51 19.47
C ASP A 270 -2.02 12.00 18.35
N GLU A 271 -2.88 11.03 18.68
CA GLU A 271 -3.78 10.35 17.73
C GLU A 271 -4.73 11.33 17.00
N ASP A 272 -5.25 12.33 17.71
CA ASP A 272 -6.15 13.33 17.12
C ASP A 272 -5.44 14.17 16.06
N THR A 273 -4.24 14.68 16.39
CA THR A 273 -3.38 15.43 15.45
C THR A 273 -2.88 14.54 14.31
N GLN A 274 -2.56 13.28 14.57
CA GLN A 274 -2.15 12.33 13.53
C GLN A 274 -3.30 12.09 12.54
N HIS A 275 -4.50 11.75 13.02
CA HIS A 275 -5.65 11.48 12.16
C HIS A 275 -6.09 12.71 11.38
N SER A 276 -6.13 13.89 12.01
CA SER A 276 -6.49 15.13 11.32
C SER A 276 -5.50 15.46 10.20
N THR A 277 -4.20 15.32 10.49
CA THR A 277 -3.16 15.60 9.49
C THR A 277 -3.17 14.58 8.36
N ARG A 278 -3.47 13.30 8.63
CA ARG A 278 -3.61 12.27 7.59
C ARG A 278 -4.76 12.56 6.62
N LEU A 279 -5.87 13.12 7.11
CA LEU A 279 -7.02 13.49 6.27
C LEU A 279 -6.76 14.67 5.33
N MET A 280 -5.72 15.47 5.58
CA MET A 280 -5.39 16.63 4.77
C MET A 280 -4.75 16.25 3.42
N ASP A 281 -4.25 15.02 3.26
CA ASP A 281 -3.55 14.54 2.04
C ASP A 281 -2.44 15.52 1.57
N ALA A 282 -1.58 15.90 2.51
CA ALA A 282 -0.45 16.80 2.26
C ALA A 282 0.52 16.22 1.22
N LYS A 283 1.01 17.08 0.32
CA LYS A 283 1.95 16.67 -0.74
C LYS A 283 3.42 16.75 -0.32
N ASP A 284 3.71 17.55 0.70
CA ASP A 284 5.05 17.84 1.17
C ASP A 284 5.09 17.97 2.69
N LEU A 285 6.27 17.71 3.27
CA LEU A 285 6.50 17.71 4.72
C LEU A 285 6.12 19.05 5.37
N LYS A 286 6.40 20.17 4.68
CA LYS A 286 6.14 21.50 5.21
C LYS A 286 4.64 21.76 5.35
N SER A 287 3.86 21.38 4.34
CA SER A 287 2.40 21.47 4.39
C SER A 287 1.82 20.61 5.51
N SER A 288 2.31 19.38 5.71
CA SER A 288 1.92 18.53 6.85
C SER A 288 2.20 19.20 8.19
N LEU A 289 3.43 19.70 8.37
CA LEU A 289 3.85 20.36 9.61
C LEU A 289 3.00 21.59 9.91
N ASP A 290 2.81 22.47 8.92
CA ASP A 290 2.04 23.71 9.07
C ASP A 290 0.59 23.41 9.48
N TYR A 291 -0.01 22.36 8.93
CA TYR A 291 -1.36 21.95 9.30
C TYR A 291 -1.42 21.34 10.70
N SER A 292 -0.51 20.41 11.04
CA SER A 292 -0.46 19.81 12.38
C SER A 292 -0.30 20.89 13.46
N MET A 293 0.56 21.89 13.22
CA MET A 293 0.75 23.02 14.12
C MET A 293 -0.52 23.86 14.27
N LYS A 294 -1.23 24.16 13.17
CA LYS A 294 -2.51 24.89 13.20
C LYS A 294 -3.57 24.11 13.99
N TYR A 295 -3.67 22.81 13.76
CA TYR A 295 -4.60 21.93 14.46
C TYR A 295 -4.31 21.89 15.97
N GLU A 296 -3.05 21.77 16.37
CA GLU A 296 -2.68 21.83 17.80
C GLU A 296 -3.05 23.18 18.43
N ALA A 297 -2.79 24.29 17.74
CA ALA A 297 -3.15 25.62 18.21
C ALA A 297 -4.68 25.76 18.40
N GLU A 298 -5.48 25.37 17.41
CA GLU A 298 -6.96 25.41 17.49
C GLU A 298 -7.52 24.51 18.60
N ARG A 299 -6.88 23.35 18.81
CA ARG A 299 -7.26 22.40 19.88
C ARG A 299 -6.94 22.95 21.26
N THR A 300 -5.84 23.67 21.45
CA THR A 300 -5.55 24.35 22.74
C THR A 300 -6.56 25.45 23.06
N VAL A 301 -7.00 26.21 22.05
CA VAL A 301 -8.06 27.22 22.21
C VAL A 301 -9.42 26.57 22.51
N SER A 302 -9.72 25.45 21.87
CA SER A 302 -10.97 24.70 22.09
C SER A 302 -11.03 23.96 23.43
N LYS A 303 -9.88 23.60 24.00
CA LYS A 303 -9.78 23.00 25.34
C LYS A 303 -9.87 24.07 26.45
N THR A 304 -9.41 25.29 26.20
CA THR A 304 -9.55 26.42 27.14
C THR A 304 -10.96 27.04 27.11
N SER A 305 -11.63 27.09 25.97
CA SER A 305 -13.03 27.58 25.87
C SER A 305 -14.07 26.68 26.54
N ARG A 306 -13.79 25.38 26.67
CA ARG A 306 -14.63 24.41 27.40
C ARG A 306 -14.44 24.44 28.92
N HIS A 307 -13.55 25.27 29.46
CA HIS A 307 -13.30 25.38 30.90
C HIS A 307 -14.16 26.45 31.62
N VAL A 308 -15.28 26.88 31.01
CA VAL A 308 -16.31 27.70 31.66
C VAL A 308 -17.53 26.83 31.92
N ARG A 309 -17.74 26.45 33.18
CA ARG A 309 -18.79 25.56 33.72
C ARG A 309 -19.18 24.43 32.78
N SER A 310 -18.69 23.23 33.07
CA SER A 310 -19.29 21.99 32.60
C SER A 310 -20.79 22.00 32.93
N ILE A 311 -21.61 22.41 31.97
CA ILE A 311 -22.92 21.82 31.79
C ILE A 311 -22.62 20.50 31.10
N GLU A 312 -22.95 19.39 31.75
CA GLU A 312 -23.07 18.12 31.06
C GLU A 312 -24.14 18.32 30.01
N THR A 313 -23.76 18.71 28.78
CA THR A 313 -24.61 18.45 27.64
C THR A 313 -24.53 16.95 27.47
N GLU A 314 -25.46 16.24 28.11
CA GLU A 314 -25.84 14.93 27.64
C GLU A 314 -26.01 15.03 26.13
N ASP A 315 -25.22 14.21 25.44
CA ASP A 315 -25.06 14.22 24.00
C ASP A 315 -26.36 13.71 23.35
N HIS A 316 -27.38 14.57 23.32
CA HIS A 316 -28.72 14.23 22.84
C HIS A 316 -28.71 13.90 21.33
N MET A 317 -27.66 14.33 20.62
CA MET A 317 -27.41 14.02 19.21
C MET A 317 -26.68 12.68 18.99
N SER A 318 -26.00 12.13 20.02
CA SER A 318 -25.44 10.77 19.96
C SER A 318 -26.50 9.75 20.37
N ARG A 319 -27.24 10.01 21.45
CA ARG A 319 -28.33 9.11 21.92
C ARG A 319 -29.41 8.88 20.85
N GLU A 320 -29.85 9.90 20.11
CA GLU A 320 -30.87 9.68 19.05
C GLU A 320 -30.38 8.83 17.87
N ARG A 321 -29.09 8.91 17.53
CA ARG A 321 -28.49 8.05 16.49
C ARG A 321 -28.33 6.63 17.00
N ASP A 322 -27.90 6.46 18.24
CA ASP A 322 -27.72 5.17 18.89
C ASP A 322 -29.07 4.49 19.17
N ASP A 323 -30.11 5.21 19.60
CA ASP A 323 -31.48 4.68 19.81
C ASP A 323 -32.14 4.26 18.50
N LYS A 324 -31.87 4.99 17.41
CA LYS A 324 -32.37 4.63 16.08
C LYS A 324 -31.62 3.42 15.52
N PHE A 325 -30.31 3.35 15.72
CA PHE A 325 -29.51 2.17 15.37
C PHE A 325 -29.91 0.97 16.22
N GLU A 326 -30.10 1.10 17.53
CA GLU A 326 -30.62 0.08 18.45
C GLU A 326 -32.03 -0.33 18.08
N PHE A 327 -32.90 0.58 17.67
CA PHE A 327 -34.23 0.23 17.15
C PHE A 327 -34.14 -0.62 15.88
N PHE A 328 -33.23 -0.29 14.96
CA PHE A 328 -32.98 -1.10 13.76
C PHE A 328 -32.33 -2.44 14.09
N PHE A 329 -31.37 -2.49 15.02
CA PHE A 329 -30.72 -3.72 15.48
C PHE A 329 -31.70 -4.62 16.23
N ASN A 330 -32.52 -4.10 17.14
CA ASN A 330 -33.58 -4.86 17.81
C ASN A 330 -34.66 -5.35 16.82
N LYS A 331 -34.94 -4.59 15.75
CA LYS A 331 -35.86 -5.02 14.68
C LYS A 331 -35.23 -6.11 13.82
N LEU A 332 -33.95 -6.00 13.49
CA LEU A 332 -33.19 -7.03 12.78
C LEU A 332 -32.99 -8.27 13.63
N GLU A 333 -32.77 -8.13 14.93
CA GLU A 333 -32.64 -9.20 15.90
C GLU A 333 -34.00 -9.89 16.12
N LYS A 334 -35.12 -9.17 16.14
CA LYS A 334 -36.47 -9.77 16.09
C LYS A 334 -36.75 -10.50 14.78
N LEU A 335 -36.27 -10.00 13.64
CA LEU A 335 -36.39 -10.67 12.35
C LEU A 335 -35.47 -11.91 12.27
N LEU A 336 -34.27 -11.85 12.85
CA LEU A 336 -33.36 -12.98 12.95
C LEU A 336 -33.90 -14.03 13.92
N ASN A 337 -34.36 -13.63 15.11
CA ASN A 337 -34.93 -14.54 16.11
C ASN A 337 -36.27 -15.14 15.66
N SER A 338 -37.03 -14.46 14.79
CA SER A 338 -38.20 -15.09 14.13
C SER A 338 -37.83 -16.00 12.95
N SER A 339 -36.64 -15.84 12.36
CA SER A 339 -36.10 -16.75 11.33
C SER A 339 -35.32 -17.95 11.89
N VAL A 340 -34.72 -17.81 13.07
CA VAL A 340 -33.93 -18.82 13.81
C VAL A 340 -34.80 -19.57 14.83
N ALA A 341 -35.97 -19.03 15.21
CA ALA A 341 -37.07 -19.83 15.74
C ALA A 341 -37.66 -20.70 14.63
N GLY A 342 -36.92 -21.76 14.29
CA GLY A 342 -37.41 -22.85 13.47
C GLY A 342 -38.81 -23.25 13.92
N LYS A 343 -39.73 -23.26 12.95
CA LYS A 343 -41.04 -23.92 12.96
C LYS A 343 -41.14 -24.99 14.07
N LYS A 344 -41.70 -24.60 15.21
CA LYS A 344 -42.52 -25.49 16.02
C LYS A 344 -43.97 -25.16 15.72
N ASN A 345 -44.39 -25.48 14.50
CA ASN A 345 -45.79 -25.70 14.23
C ASN A 345 -46.18 -27.02 14.93
N THR A 346 -46.39 -26.99 16.25
CA THR A 346 -47.37 -27.89 16.84
C THR A 346 -48.73 -27.39 16.35
N PRO A 347 -49.48 -28.18 15.55
CA PRO A 347 -50.84 -27.80 15.20
C PRO A 347 -51.68 -27.66 16.48
N PRO A 348 -52.77 -26.87 16.46
CA PRO A 348 -53.70 -26.85 17.59
C PRO A 348 -54.16 -28.29 17.85
N ARG A 349 -53.97 -28.78 19.08
CA ARG A 349 -54.46 -30.09 19.52
C ARG A 349 -56.00 -30.08 19.49
N ASN A 350 -56.58 -30.48 18.36
CA ASN A 350 -57.97 -30.89 18.31
C ASN A 350 -58.11 -32.20 19.09
N SER A 351 -58.86 -32.19 20.20
CA SER A 351 -59.02 -33.33 21.13
C SER A 351 -59.85 -34.50 20.57
N ASN A 352 -60.40 -34.39 19.36
CA ASN A 352 -61.32 -35.37 18.77
C ASN A 352 -60.73 -36.25 17.66
N MET A 353 -59.43 -36.16 17.37
CA MET A 353 -58.80 -37.02 16.38
C MET A 353 -58.46 -38.41 16.97
N THR A 354 -58.98 -39.48 16.35
CA THR A 354 -58.66 -40.88 16.68
C THR A 354 -57.48 -41.39 15.86
N CYS A 355 -56.52 -42.02 16.52
CA CYS A 355 -55.38 -42.64 15.86
C CYS A 355 -55.81 -43.90 15.10
N TRP A 356 -55.56 -43.95 13.79
CA TRP A 356 -55.92 -45.09 12.93
C TRP A 356 -55.14 -46.38 13.22
N LYS A 357 -54.06 -46.32 14.02
CA LYS A 357 -53.24 -47.48 14.40
C LYS A 357 -53.69 -48.14 15.70
N CYS A 358 -54.25 -47.39 16.66
CA CYS A 358 -54.63 -47.91 17.98
C CYS A 358 -56.05 -47.53 18.43
N ASN A 359 -56.82 -46.82 17.58
CA ASN A 359 -58.17 -46.32 17.82
C ASN A 359 -58.37 -45.44 19.07
N LYS A 360 -57.29 -44.95 19.70
CA LYS A 360 -57.35 -44.01 20.84
C LYS A 360 -57.40 -42.55 20.37
N LYS A 361 -58.16 -41.71 21.07
CA LYS A 361 -58.31 -40.27 20.80
C LYS A 361 -57.08 -39.47 21.27
N GLY A 362 -56.81 -38.34 20.62
CA GLY A 362 -55.85 -37.32 21.05
C GLY A 362 -54.50 -37.31 20.34
N HIS A 363 -54.23 -38.23 19.41
CA HIS A 363 -53.00 -38.26 18.60
C HIS A 363 -53.25 -38.90 17.22
N VAL A 364 -52.37 -38.63 16.25
CA VAL A 364 -52.43 -39.22 14.90
C VAL A 364 -51.43 -40.37 14.74
N GLN A 365 -51.58 -41.20 13.70
CA GLN A 365 -50.79 -42.42 13.48
C GLN A 365 -49.27 -42.22 13.52
N ARG A 366 -48.78 -41.05 13.06
CA ARG A 366 -47.35 -40.70 13.06
C ARG A 366 -46.77 -40.47 14.46
N GLU A 367 -47.62 -40.19 15.45
CA GLU A 367 -47.27 -39.91 16.84
C GLU A 367 -47.64 -41.08 17.76
N CYS A 368 -48.05 -42.22 17.19
CA CYS A 368 -48.49 -43.38 17.95
C CYS A 368 -47.30 -44.18 18.49
N GLN A 369 -47.06 -44.09 19.80
CA GLN A 369 -46.01 -44.84 20.50
C GLN A 369 -46.35 -46.33 20.72
N ALA A 370 -47.43 -46.84 20.10
CA ALA A 370 -47.72 -48.28 20.13
C ALA A 370 -46.72 -49.02 19.23
N ILE A 371 -45.79 -49.70 19.90
CA ILE A 371 -44.85 -50.66 19.31
C ILE A 371 -45.69 -51.79 18.70
N THR A 372 -45.56 -52.01 17.40
CA THR A 372 -46.04 -53.23 16.76
C THR A 372 -45.17 -54.37 17.28
N SER A 373 -45.67 -55.15 18.25
CA SER A 373 -45.24 -56.53 18.38
C SER A 373 -45.73 -57.27 17.13
N ASN A 374 -44.91 -57.28 16.09
CA ASN A 374 -44.96 -58.37 15.14
C ASN A 374 -44.21 -59.53 15.79
N GLN A 375 -44.96 -60.42 16.43
CA GLN A 375 -44.55 -61.82 16.58
C GLN A 375 -45.77 -62.70 16.35
N GLU A 376 -45.64 -63.55 15.33
CA GLU A 376 -46.04 -64.96 15.30
C GLU A 376 -47.55 -65.26 15.28
N ASN A 377 -48.13 -65.37 14.09
CA ASN A 377 -48.20 -66.60 13.28
C ASN A 377 -49.04 -66.38 12.02
#